data_AF-A0A806LDI7-F1
#
_entry.id   AF-A0A806LDI7-F1
#
_cell.length_a   1.000
_cell.length_b   1.000
_cell.length_c   1.000
_cell.angle_alpha   90.00
_cell.angle_beta   90.00
_cell.angle_gamma   90.00
#
_symmetry.space_group_name_H-M   'P 1'
#
loop_
_entity.id
_entity.type
_entity.pdbx_description
1 polymer ?
#
loop_
_entity_poly.entity_id
_entity_poly.type
_entity_poly.pdbx_seq_one_letter_code
_entity_poly.pdbx_strand_id
1 'polypeptide(L)'
;MCTRFFRTFNDPHFRVVMVDWENYASALTAKFRQLYSRTRDSKALFEVYSAMKDDPVFKQTWDQLKVEELGEERLLLSVPNAGELYFVETFLKFLGNGDFIGVQLPGDEGTRKRLGEMVSD
;
A
#
# COMPACT_ATOMS: atom_id res chain seq x y z
N MET A 1 -1.07 -7.44 -3.73
CA MET A 1 -0.23 -6.90 -2.62
C MET A 1 1.18 -6.52 -3.09
N CYS A 2 1.93 -7.42 -3.73
CA CYS A 2 3.33 -7.18 -4.13
C CYS A 2 3.55 -5.97 -5.07
N THR A 3 2.69 -5.76 -6.08
CA THR A 3 2.81 -4.61 -7.00
C THR A 3 2.69 -3.27 -6.28
N ARG A 4 1.78 -3.17 -5.30
CA ARG A 4 1.61 -1.97 -4.49
C ARG A 4 2.79 -1.77 -3.54
N PHE A 5 3.24 -2.84 -2.91
CA PHE A 5 4.44 -2.83 -2.08
C PHE A 5 5.63 -2.24 -2.84
N PHE A 6 5.87 -2.76 -4.04
CA PHE A 6 6.94 -2.28 -4.91
C PHE A 6 6.75 -0.79 -5.27
N ARG A 7 5.55 -0.37 -5.65
CA ARG A 7 5.26 1.03 -6.00
C ARG A 7 5.48 1.98 -4.83
N THR A 8 5.05 1.63 -3.62
CA THR A 8 5.19 2.49 -2.43
C THR A 8 6.64 2.80 -2.10
N PHE A 9 7.55 1.83 -2.24
CA PHE A 9 8.95 2.02 -1.87
C PHE A 9 9.85 2.47 -3.04
N ASN A 10 9.53 2.07 -4.28
CA ASN A 10 10.38 2.34 -5.46
C ASN A 10 9.91 3.47 -6.35
N ASP A 11 8.66 3.92 -6.27
CA ASP A 11 8.21 5.10 -7.02
C ASP A 11 8.47 6.36 -6.17
N PRO A 12 9.46 7.21 -6.52
CA PRO A 12 9.77 8.40 -5.75
C PRO A 12 8.59 9.38 -5.69
N HIS A 13 7.68 9.36 -6.68
CA HIS A 13 6.50 10.22 -6.66
C HIS A 13 5.58 9.87 -5.48
N PHE A 14 5.49 8.58 -5.10
CA PHE A 14 4.65 8.15 -3.98
C PHE A 14 5.13 8.70 -2.65
N ARG A 15 6.45 8.87 -2.48
CA ARG A 15 7.02 9.50 -1.27
C ARG A 15 6.67 10.98 -1.17
N VAL A 16 6.47 11.64 -2.31
CA VAL A 16 6.20 13.09 -2.38
C VAL A 16 4.71 13.37 -2.25
N VAL A 17 3.86 12.60 -2.94
CA VAL A 17 2.42 12.89 -2.98
C VAL A 17 1.66 12.30 -1.80
N MET A 18 2.19 11.28 -1.11
CA MET A 18 1.51 10.68 0.03
C MET A 18 1.85 11.46 1.30
N VAL A 19 0.84 12.08 1.91
CA VAL A 19 1.01 13.00 3.04
C VAL A 19 1.67 12.31 4.24
N ASP A 20 1.31 11.05 4.48
CA ASP A 20 1.83 10.25 5.60
C ASP A 20 2.49 8.96 5.09
N TRP A 21 3.41 9.11 4.14
CA TRP A 21 4.05 7.99 3.46
C TRP A 21 4.73 7.01 4.42
N GLU A 22 5.44 7.51 5.44
CA GLU A 22 6.20 6.66 6.36
C GLU A 22 5.28 5.73 7.17
N ASN A 23 4.22 6.27 7.79
CA ASN A 23 3.29 5.45 8.56
C ASN A 23 2.58 4.42 7.69
N TYR A 24 2.19 4.82 6.49
CA TYR A 24 1.58 3.92 5.52
C TYR A 24 2.55 2.82 5.06
N ALA A 25 3.81 3.15 4.77
CA ALA A 25 4.84 2.20 4.40
C ALA A 25 5.14 1.22 5.54
N SER A 26 5.13 1.68 6.80
CA SER A 26 5.23 0.83 7.97
C SER A 26 4.05 -0.12 8.12
N ALA A 27 2.81 0.37 8.02
CA ALA A 27 1.61 -0.48 8.08
C ALA A 27 1.63 -1.56 6.98
N LEU A 28 1.98 -1.15 5.75
CA LEU A 28 2.12 -2.06 4.63
C LEU A 28 3.21 -3.12 4.90
N THR A 29 4.35 -2.73 5.46
CA THR A 29 5.44 -3.64 5.85
C THR A 29 4.99 -4.67 6.90
N ALA A 30 4.22 -4.24 7.91
CA ALA A 30 3.68 -5.15 8.92
C ALA A 30 2.73 -6.19 8.30
N LYS A 31 1.87 -5.77 7.37
CA LYS A 31 1.00 -6.68 6.60
C LYS A 31 1.79 -7.63 5.73
N PHE A 32 2.81 -7.13 5.03
CA PHE A 32 3.68 -7.96 4.19
C PHE A 32 4.44 -9.00 5.02
N ARG A 33 4.95 -8.62 6.20
CA ARG A 33 5.60 -9.55 7.13
C ARG A 33 4.66 -10.68 7.53
N GLN A 34 3.40 -10.35 7.83
CA GLN A 34 2.42 -11.38 8.15
C GLN A 34 2.24 -12.37 6.99
N LEU A 35 2.05 -11.88 5.77
CA LEU A 35 1.95 -12.72 4.58
C LEU A 35 3.21 -13.56 4.37
N TYR A 36 4.39 -12.95 4.48
CA TYR A 36 5.69 -13.60 4.35
C TYR A 36 5.88 -14.73 5.36
N SER A 37 5.46 -14.52 6.62
CA SER A 37 5.57 -15.51 7.69
C SER A 37 4.68 -16.74 7.48
N ARG A 38 3.54 -16.56 6.80
CA ARG A 38 2.58 -17.64 6.48
C ARG A 38 3.00 -18.46 5.24
N THR A 39 3.88 -17.91 4.39
CA THR A 39 4.26 -18.51 3.11
C THR A 39 5.78 -18.44 2.88
N ARG A 40 6.54 -19.02 3.81
CA ARG A 40 8.00 -18.85 3.93
C ARG A 40 8.81 -19.34 2.71
N ASP A 41 8.28 -20.31 1.96
CA ASP A 41 8.96 -20.89 0.80
C ASP A 41 8.61 -20.18 -0.53
N SER A 42 7.84 -19.09 -0.46
CA SER A 42 7.47 -18.32 -1.65
C SER A 42 8.66 -17.52 -2.19
N LYS A 43 9.22 -17.98 -3.32
CA LYS A 43 10.27 -17.28 -4.05
C LYS A 43 9.87 -15.85 -4.42
N ALA A 44 8.62 -15.65 -4.86
CA ALA A 44 8.11 -14.34 -5.23
C ALA A 44 8.09 -13.36 -4.03
N LEU A 45 7.70 -13.83 -2.84
CA LEU A 45 7.74 -12.98 -1.65
C LEU A 45 9.17 -12.68 -1.21
N PHE A 46 10.10 -13.63 -1.36
CA PHE A 46 11.52 -13.42 -1.09
C PHE A 46 12.15 -12.37 -2.01
N GLU A 47 11.78 -12.34 -3.29
CA GLU A 47 12.22 -11.31 -4.23
C GLU A 47 11.72 -9.92 -3.83
N VAL A 48 10.45 -9.81 -3.42
CA VAL A 48 9.90 -8.55 -2.91
C VAL A 48 10.64 -8.10 -1.65
N TYR A 49 10.86 -9.00 -0.68
CA TYR A 49 11.64 -8.69 0.51
C TYR A 49 13.05 -8.21 0.16
N SER A 50 13.74 -8.93 -0.73
CA SER A 50 15.13 -8.65 -1.10
C SER A 50 15.28 -7.29 -1.78
N ALA A 51 14.27 -6.85 -2.53
CA ALA A 51 14.26 -5.54 -3.16
C ALA A 51 14.06 -4.39 -2.15
N MET A 52 13.43 -4.64 -0.99
CA MET A 52 12.97 -3.60 -0.06
C MET A 52 13.77 -3.54 1.24
N LYS A 53 14.48 -4.61 1.60
CA LYS A 53 15.15 -4.80 2.90
C LYS A 53 16.12 -3.67 3.33
N ASP A 54 16.64 -2.91 2.37
CA ASP A 54 17.62 -1.85 2.62
C ASP A 54 16.97 -0.45 2.72
N ASP A 55 15.66 -0.31 2.46
CA ASP A 55 14.95 0.93 2.74
C ASP A 55 14.86 1.18 4.26
N PRO A 56 15.17 2.39 4.75
CA PRO A 56 15.20 2.67 6.19
C PRO A 56 13.86 2.41 6.91
N VAL A 57 12.73 2.81 6.30
CA VAL A 57 11.40 2.66 6.90
C VAL A 57 10.97 1.19 6.89
N PHE A 58 11.24 0.49 5.79
CA PHE A 58 11.04 -0.95 5.72
C PHE A 58 11.84 -1.65 6.81
N LYS A 59 13.15 -1.40 6.87
CA LYS A 59 14.07 -2.06 7.81
C LYS A 59 13.67 -1.81 9.26
N GLN A 60 13.41 -0.56 9.61
CA GLN A 60 12.97 -0.19 10.96
C GLN A 60 11.71 -0.97 11.37
N THR A 61 10.70 -1.00 10.50
CA THR A 61 9.44 -1.69 10.79
C THR A 61 9.62 -3.21 10.83
N TRP A 62 10.42 -3.75 9.91
CA TRP A 62 10.70 -5.18 9.84
C TRP A 62 11.45 -5.68 11.07
N ASP A 63 12.43 -4.93 11.56
CA ASP A 63 13.25 -5.30 12.71
C ASP A 63 12.45 -5.26 14.03
N GLN A 64 11.38 -4.46 14.10
CA GLN A 64 10.43 -4.45 15.23
C GLN A 64 9.53 -5.70 15.30
N LEU A 65 9.61 -6.58 14.32
CA LEU A 65 8.80 -7.79 14.19
C LEU A 65 7.28 -7.53 14.16
N LYS A 66 6.85 -6.31 13.84
CA LYS A 66 5.44 -5.91 13.80
C LYS A 66 4.70 -6.68 12.71
N VAL A 67 3.55 -7.25 13.05
CA VAL A 67 2.62 -7.87 12.11
C VAL A 67 1.25 -7.21 12.23
N GLU A 68 0.54 -7.11 11.12
CA GLU A 68 -0.78 -6.52 11.06
C GLU A 68 -1.66 -7.32 10.09
N GLU A 69 -2.95 -7.47 10.40
CA GLU A 69 -3.91 -8.12 9.51
C GLU A 69 -4.25 -7.23 8.31
N LEU A 70 -4.69 -7.85 7.21
CA LEU A 70 -5.20 -7.12 6.05
C LEU A 70 -6.54 -6.45 6.41
N GLY A 71 -6.46 -5.22 6.90
CA GLY A 71 -7.60 -4.34 7.17
C GLY A 71 -7.74 -3.20 6.16
N GLU A 72 -8.79 -2.40 6.35
CA GLU A 72 -9.00 -1.15 5.62
C GLU A 72 -7.83 -0.17 5.85
N GLU A 73 -7.43 0.53 4.80
CA GLU A 73 -6.40 1.58 4.86
C GLU A 73 -6.98 2.90 4.40
N ARG A 74 -6.50 3.98 5.02
CA ARG A 74 -6.85 5.35 4.65
C ARG A 74 -5.65 6.00 4.02
N LEU A 75 -5.84 6.51 2.82
CA LEU A 75 -4.77 7.06 1.99
C LEU A 75 -5.09 8.51 1.67
N LEU A 76 -4.25 9.43 2.13
CA LEU A 76 -4.32 10.83 1.74
C LEU A 76 -3.17 11.16 0.78
N LEU A 77 -3.54 11.56 -0.43
CA LEU A 77 -2.61 11.99 -1.47
C LEU A 77 -2.78 13.49 -1.70
N SER A 78 -1.68 14.25 -1.65
CA SER A 78 -1.59 15.62 -2.10
C SER A 78 -0.96 15.63 -3.50
N VAL A 79 -1.81 15.69 -4.53
CA VAL A 79 -1.37 15.58 -5.92
C VAL A 79 -1.21 16.98 -6.53
N PRO A 80 -0.04 17.28 -7.15
CA PRO A 80 0.13 18.54 -7.87
C PRO A 80 -0.96 18.72 -8.93
N ASN A 81 -1.55 19.92 -8.99
CA ASN A 81 -2.62 20.32 -9.93
C ASN A 81 -4.00 19.64 -9.72
N ALA A 82 -4.08 18.53 -8.98
CA ALA A 82 -5.33 17.85 -8.67
C ALA A 82 -5.84 18.10 -7.24
N GLY A 83 -4.97 18.61 -6.36
CA GLY A 83 -5.29 18.85 -4.95
C GLY A 83 -5.28 17.56 -4.12
N GLU A 84 -5.96 17.60 -2.99
CA GLU A 84 -6.04 16.46 -2.07
C GLU A 84 -7.04 15.41 -2.56
N LEU A 85 -6.60 14.15 -2.55
CA LEU A 85 -7.39 12.97 -2.84
C LEU A 85 -7.33 12.05 -1.62
N TYR A 86 -8.49 11.77 -1.05
CA TYR A 86 -8.65 10.89 0.09
C TYR A 86 -9.30 9.59 -0.37
N PHE A 87 -8.56 8.48 -0.23
CA PHE A 87 -9.04 7.15 -0.58
C PHE A 87 -9.20 6.29 0.65
N VAL A 88 -10.24 5.46 0.61
CA VAL A 88 -10.41 4.32 1.50
C VAL A 88 -10.12 3.07 0.69
N GLU A 89 -9.25 2.24 1.22
CA GLU A 89 -8.80 1.04 0.55
C GLU A 89 -9.19 -0.21 1.31
N THR A 90 -9.85 -1.11 0.61
CA THR A 90 -10.34 -2.36 1.18
C THR A 90 -9.70 -3.55 0.48
N PHE A 91 -9.26 -4.53 1.25
CA PHE A 91 -8.77 -5.80 0.72
C PHE A 91 -9.88 -6.85 0.76
N LEU A 92 -10.18 -7.45 -0.39
CA LEU A 92 -11.12 -8.56 -0.51
C LEU A 92 -10.34 -9.84 -0.77
N LYS A 93 -10.65 -10.89 -0.02
CA LYS A 93 -10.04 -12.22 -0.15
C LYS A 93 -10.90 -13.11 -1.05
N PHE A 94 -10.29 -13.77 -2.03
CA PHE A 94 -10.98 -14.78 -2.83
C PHE A 94 -11.09 -16.10 -2.06
N LEU A 95 -12.27 -16.74 -2.12
CA LEU A 95 -12.58 -17.94 -1.34
C LEU A 95 -11.91 -19.23 -1.83
N GLY A 96 -11.25 -19.25 -3.01
CA GLY A 96 -10.73 -20.49 -3.62
C GLY A 96 -9.21 -20.67 -3.61
N ASN A 97 -8.45 -19.59 -3.60
CA ASN A 97 -7.04 -19.58 -4.01
C ASN A 97 -6.13 -18.74 -3.08
N GLY A 98 -6.70 -18.12 -2.04
CA GLY A 98 -5.95 -17.30 -1.11
C GLY A 98 -5.45 -15.97 -1.68
N ASP A 99 -5.89 -15.62 -2.90
CA ASP A 99 -5.60 -14.35 -3.54
C ASP A 99 -6.38 -13.20 -2.90
N PHE A 100 -5.85 -11.99 -3.04
CA PHE A 100 -6.47 -10.76 -2.54
C PHE A 100 -6.52 -9.69 -3.63
N ILE A 101 -7.64 -8.98 -3.72
CA ILE A 101 -7.75 -7.74 -4.48
C ILE A 101 -7.81 -6.56 -3.51
N GLY A 102 -7.02 -5.52 -3.79
CA GLY A 102 -7.16 -4.22 -3.12
C GLY A 102 -7.99 -3.30 -3.98
N VAL A 103 -9.04 -2.72 -3.41
CA VAL A 103 -9.91 -1.74 -4.09
C VAL A 103 -9.77 -0.41 -3.38
N GLN A 104 -9.45 0.65 -4.13
CA GLN A 104 -9.38 2.01 -3.63
C GLN A 104 -10.64 2.76 -4.08
N LEU A 105 -11.40 3.25 -3.11
CA LEU A 105 -12.61 4.02 -3.33
C LEU A 105 -12.41 5.46 -2.82
N PRO A 106 -13.10 6.46 -3.40
CA PRO A 106 -13.09 7.81 -2.85
C PRO A 106 -13.63 7.77 -1.42
N GLY A 107 -12.85 8.29 -0.48
CA GLY A 107 -13.22 8.39 0.93
C GLY A 107 -14.10 9.60 1.24
N ASP A 108 -14.25 10.53 0.29
CA ASP A 108 -15.14 11.69 0.37
C ASP A 108 -15.72 12.10 -1.00
N GLU A 109 -16.70 13.01 -0.98
CA GLU A 109 -17.33 13.55 -2.19
C GLU A 109 -16.37 14.40 -3.03
N GLY A 110 -15.42 15.10 -2.40
CA GLY A 110 -14.45 15.94 -3.10
C GLY A 110 -13.53 15.13 -4.02
N THR A 111 -13.01 14.03 -3.49
CA THR A 111 -12.20 13.04 -4.20
C THR A 111 -13.01 12.40 -5.31
N ARG A 112 -14.27 12.02 -5.04
CA ARG A 112 -15.16 11.45 -6.07
C ARG A 112 -15.35 12.41 -7.23
N LYS A 113 -15.61 13.70 -6.94
CA LYS A 113 -15.80 14.73 -7.96
C LYS A 113 -14.55 14.92 -8.82
N ARG A 114 -13.38 15.08 -8.19
CA ARG A 114 -12.08 15.25 -8.88
C ARG A 114 -11.76 14.06 -9.79
N LEU A 115 -12.03 12.84 -9.33
CA LEU A 115 -11.84 11.64 -10.17
C LEU A 115 -12.78 11.63 -11.37
N GLY A 116 -14.03 12.08 -11.20
CA GLY A 116 -14.96 12.22 -12.32
C GLY A 116 -14.47 13.20 -13.38
N GLU A 117 -13.86 14.32 -12.96
CA GLU A 117 -13.25 15.31 -13.86
C GLU A 117 -12.05 14.70 -14.62
N MET A 118 -11.23 13.88 -13.98
CA MET A 118 -10.05 13.23 -14.61
C MET A 118 -10.38 12.11 -15.62
N VAL A 119 -11.54 11.47 -15.48
CA VAL A 119 -11.96 10.35 -16.36
C VAL A 119 -12.79 10.86 -17.56
N SER A 120 -13.22 12.12 -17.50
CA SER A 120 -14.06 12.74 -18.53
C SER A 120 -13.26 13.47 -19.63
N ASP A 121 -11.93 13.50 -19.51
CA ASP A 121 -10.97 13.92 -20.54
C ASP A 121 -10.45 12.72 -21.35
#